data_AF-A0A6A3PUS8-F1
#
_entry.id   AF-A0A6A3PUS8-F1
#
_cell.length_a   1.000
_cell.length_b   1.000
_cell.length_c   1.000
_cell.angle_alpha   90.00
_cell.angle_beta   90.00
_cell.angle_gamma   90.00
#
_symmetry.space_group_name_H-M   'P 1'
#
loop_
_entity.id
_entity.type
_entity.pdbx_description
1 polymer ?
#
loop_
_entity_poly.entity_id
_entity_poly.type
_entity_poly.pdbx_seq_one_letter_code
_entity_poly.pdbx_strand_id
1 'polypeptide(L)' 'MPSDPAPKKLDDHARELAKQRVLRVIREGGDWKLAAIHNDLPYATARRAVVESGTDPK' A
#
# COMPACT_ATOMS: atom_id res chain seq x y z
N MET A 1 -26.42 -21.22 3.93
CA MET A 1 -25.21 -20.89 4.71
C MET A 1 -24.90 -19.41 4.48
N PRO A 2 -24.53 -18.61 5.49
CA PRO A 2 -24.11 -17.25 5.25
C PRO A 2 -22.74 -17.30 4.56
N SER A 3 -22.66 -16.70 3.37
CA SER A 3 -21.39 -16.56 2.65
C SER A 3 -20.43 -15.70 3.45
N ASP A 4 -19.16 -16.11 3.50
CA ASP A 4 -18.09 -15.32 4.10
C ASP A 4 -18.15 -13.86 3.61
N PRO A 5 -18.02 -12.86 4.50
CA PRO A 5 -17.96 -11.48 4.06
C PRO A 5 -16.75 -11.34 3.14
N ALA A 6 -17.02 -11.00 1.88
CA ALA A 6 -15.98 -10.75 0.89
C ALA A 6 -14.91 -9.82 1.49
N PRO A 7 -13.61 -10.07 1.24
CA PRO A 7 -12.55 -9.26 1.81
C PRO A 7 -12.86 -7.79 1.52
N LYS A 8 -13.07 -7.01 2.59
CA LYS A 8 -13.45 -5.59 2.49
C LYS A 8 -12.36 -4.91 1.67
N LYS A 9 -12.67 -4.59 0.42
CA LYS A 9 -11.80 -3.74 -0.39
C LYS A 9 -11.63 -2.45 0.40
N LEU A 10 -10.38 -2.04 0.66
CA LEU A 10 -10.07 -0.70 1.15
C LEU A 10 -10.86 0.30 0.30
N ASP A 11 -11.60 1.18 0.98
CA ASP A 11 -12.23 2.31 0.31
C ASP A 11 -11.18 3.09 -0.48
N ASP A 12 -11.57 3.73 -1.58
CA ASP A 12 -10.60 4.35 -2.49
C ASP A 12 -9.79 5.47 -1.81
N HIS A 13 -10.38 6.16 -0.83
CA HIS A 13 -9.71 7.20 -0.06
C HIS A 13 -8.65 6.61 0.90
N ALA A 14 -8.99 5.55 1.64
CA ALA A 14 -8.08 4.80 2.49
C ALA A 14 -6.93 4.18 1.68
N ARG A 15 -7.21 3.74 0.45
CA ARG A 15 -6.19 3.23 -0.47
C ARG A 15 -5.22 4.31 -0.90
N GLU A 16 -5.69 5.50 -1.25
CA GLU A 16 -4.81 6.63 -1.58
C GLU A 16 -3.99 7.10 -0.37
N LEU A 17 -4.60 7.14 0.82
CA LEU A 17 -3.89 7.46 2.05
C LEU A 17 -2.80 6.42 2.35
N ALA A 18 -3.09 5.13 2.17
CA ALA A 18 -2.14 4.05 2.31
C ALA A 18 -0.95 4.18 1.35
N LYS A 19 -1.21 4.52 0.07
CA LYS A 19 -0.15 4.81 -0.91
C LYS A 19 0.73 5.98 -0.45
N GLN A 20 0.13 7.08 0.00
CA GLN A 20 0.90 8.24 0.48
C GLN A 20 1.81 7.91 1.67
N ARG A 21 1.35 7.05 2.59
CA ARG A 21 2.15 6.58 3.72
C ARG A 21 3.32 5.71 3.27
N VAL A 22 3.10 4.79 2.34
CA VAL A 22 4.17 3.98 1.74
C VAL A 22 5.21 4.86 1.04
N LEU A 23 4.75 5.86 0.27
CA LEU A 23 5.63 6.82 -0.41
C LEU A 23 6.40 7.73 0.55
N ARG A 24 5.85 8.02 1.73
CA ARG A 24 6.59 8.74 2.77
C ARG A 24 7.72 7.88 3.32
N VAL A 25 7.43 6.63 3.68
CA VAL A 25 8.40 5.71 4.25
C VAL A 25 9.59 5.50 3.31
N ILE A 26 9.35 5.36 2.00
CA ILE A 26 10.46 5.18 1.04
C ILE A 26 11.33 6.45 0.90
N ARG A 27 10.73 7.65 0.95
CA ARG A 27 11.48 8.92 0.95
C ARG A 27 12.32 9.11 2.20
N GLU A 28 11.85 8.57 3.33
CA GLU A 28 12.56 8.54 4.60
C GLU A 28 13.59 7.39 4.68
N GLY A 29 13.72 6.57 3.62
CA GLY A 29 14.66 5.44 3.56
C GLY A 29 14.22 4.20 4.34
N GLY A 30 12.95 4.13 4.75
CA GLY A 30 12.39 3.01 5.49
C GLY A 30 11.86 1.86 4.62
N ASP A 31 11.44 0.78 5.28
CA ASP A 31 10.89 -0.40 4.62
C ASP A 31 9.44 -0.15 4.15
N TRP A 32 9.31 0.17 2.86
CA TRP A 32 8.03 0.41 2.22
C TRP A 32 7.14 -0.84 2.15
N LYS A 33 7.71 -2.06 2.18
CA LYS A 33 6.95 -3.31 2.19
C LYS A 33 6.27 -3.50 3.55
N LEU A 34 6.98 -3.20 4.63
CA LEU A 34 6.42 -3.18 5.98
C LEU A 34 5.32 -2.12 6.11
N ALA A 35 5.55 -0.94 5.54
CA ALA A 35 4.53 0.12 5.48
C ALA A 35 3.27 -0.32 4.71
N ALA A 36 3.42 -1.10 3.63
CA ALA A 36 2.28 -1.63 2.88
C ALA A 36 1.44 -2.59 3.74
N ILE A 37 2.09 -3.50 4.47
CA ILE A 37 1.44 -4.44 5.39
C ILE A 37 0.67 -3.68 6.47
N HIS A 38 1.28 -2.67 7.11
CA HIS A 38 0.63 -1.88 8.16
C HIS A 38 -0.56 -1.03 7.67
N ASN A 39 -0.66 -0.79 6.36
CA ASN A 39 -1.73 -0.02 5.77
C ASN A 39 -2.71 -0.89 4.96
N ASP A 40 -2.64 -2.22 5.12
CA ASP A 40 -3.43 -3.20 4.37
C ASP A 40 -3.38 -3.00 2.85
N LEU A 41 -2.30 -2.39 2.35
CA LEU A 41 -2.14 -2.07 0.94
C LEU A 41 -1.57 -3.31 0.23
N PRO A 42 -2.26 -3.84 -0.80
CA PRO A 42 -1.75 -4.99 -1.53
C PRO A 42 -0.36 -4.72 -2.09
N TYR A 43 0.54 -5.69 -1.98
CA TYR A 43 1.93 -5.57 -2.41
C TYR A 43 2.06 -5.05 -3.85
N ALA A 44 1.25 -5.57 -4.78
CA ALA A 44 1.26 -5.12 -6.18
C ALA A 44 0.90 -3.62 -6.32
N THR A 45 -0.05 -3.13 -5.52
CA THR A 45 -0.46 -1.73 -5.50
C THR A 45 0.63 -0.85 -4.88
N ALA A 46 1.21 -1.29 -3.76
CA ALA A 46 2.32 -0.60 -3.10
C ALA A 46 3.55 -0.49 -4.01
N ARG A 47 3.95 -1.61 -4.65
CA ARG A 47 5.07 -1.66 -5.60
C ARG A 47 4.85 -0.71 -6.77
N ARG A 48 3.64 -0.69 -7.33
CA ARG A 48 3.29 0.19 -8.44
C ARG A 48 3.40 1.67 -8.04
N ALA A 49 2.88 2.05 -6.87
CA ALA A 49 3.01 3.41 -6.35
C ALA A 49 4.49 3.82 -6.17
N VAL A 50 5.31 2.94 -5.61
CA VAL A 50 6.75 3.17 -5.44
C VAL A 50 7.45 3.38 -6.78
N VAL A 51 7.24 2.49 -7.76
CA VAL A 51 7.83 2.61 -9.10
C VAL A 51 7.35 3.89 -9.81
N GLU A 52 6.05 4.20 -9.76
CA GLU A 52 5.48 5.41 -10.37
C GLU A 52 6.00 6.69 -9.71
N SER A 53 6.44 6.63 -8.45
CA SER A 53 7.06 7.76 -7.75
C SER A 53 8.52 8.03 -8.15
N GLY A 54 9.06 7.25 -9.10
CA GLY A 54 10.44 7.40 -9.59
C GLY A 54 11.51 6.85 -8.64
N THR A 55 11.09 6.08 -7.63
CA THR A 55 12.02 5.41 -6.71
C THR A 55 12.14 3.94 -7.13
N ASP A 56 13.37 3.48 -7.36
CA ASP A 56 13.61 2.07 -7.67
C ASP A 56 13.38 1.22 -6.42
N PRO A 57 12.41 0.28 -6.41
CA PRO A 57 12.12 -0.53 -5.24
C PRO A 57 13.25 -1.54 -5.01
N LYS A 58 14.16 -1.18 -4.10
CA LYS A 58 15.19 -2.09 -3.58
C LYS A 58 14.61 -3.20 -2.69
#